data_AF-A0A952LHU1-F1
#
_entry.id   AF-A0A952LHU1-F1
#
_cell.length_a   1.000
_cell.length_b   1.000
_cell.length_c   1.000
_cell.angle_alpha   90.00
_cell.angle_beta   90.00
_cell.angle_gamma   90.00
#
_symmetry.space_group_name_H-M   'P 1'
#
loop_
_entity.id
_entity.type
_entity.pdbx_description
1 polymer ?
#
loop_
_entity_poly.entity_id
_entity_poly.type
_entity_poly.pdbx_seq_one_letter_code
_entity_poly.pdbx_strand_id
1 'polypeptide(L)'
;MTFKLYMTLPIIIAALSLGGCSSSDDDDGGSTDTGTTTSTDGNGTTDGGSTDAGAGNSDTSAIAGLWDFTETINGEIDVYYIEILADGRFFEWDYQGDSFDQGDNCYLTGEFTITSLGGDRYILQGEEVSMSVSNGELTVVTPNDGTFVLPALMGITSTDFNACT
;
A
#
# COMPACT_ATOMS: atom_id res chain seq x y z
N MET A 1 -6.01 15.07 15.03
CA MET A 1 -6.65 13.82 15.50
C MET A 1 -6.06 12.74 14.62
N THR A 2 -5.13 11.96 15.16
CA THR A 2 -4.36 10.96 14.42
C THR A 2 -5.06 9.63 14.61
N PHE A 3 -5.92 9.26 13.67
CA PHE A 3 -6.52 7.93 13.64
C PHE A 3 -5.52 7.00 12.97
N LYS A 4 -4.96 6.10 13.78
CA LYS A 4 -4.25 4.93 13.31
C LYS A 4 -5.29 4.06 12.61
N LEU A 5 -4.97 3.44 11.47
CA LEU A 5 -5.50 2.10 11.19
C LEU A 5 -5.40 1.36 12.53
N TYR A 6 -6.50 0.90 13.11
CA TYR A 6 -6.47 0.12 14.36
C TYR A 6 -5.84 -1.28 14.12
N MET A 7 -4.87 -1.37 13.22
CA MET A 7 -3.91 -2.43 13.10
C MET A 7 -2.90 -2.33 14.27
N THR A 8 -3.36 -2.55 15.50
CA THR A 8 -2.44 -2.87 16.60
C THR A 8 -2.00 -4.32 16.46
N LEU A 9 -1.12 -4.58 15.48
CA LEU A 9 -0.35 -5.81 15.40
C LEU A 9 0.47 -5.98 16.70
N PRO A 10 0.42 -7.13 17.39
CA PRO A 10 1.49 -7.47 18.31
C PRO A 10 2.75 -7.73 17.49
N ILE A 11 3.75 -6.86 17.65
CA ILE A 11 5.09 -7.04 17.10
C ILE A 11 5.67 -8.37 17.63
N ILE A 12 5.65 -9.43 16.81
CA ILE A 12 6.44 -10.64 17.07
C ILE A 12 7.80 -10.44 16.39
N ILE A 13 8.80 -10.00 17.17
CA ILE A 13 10.21 -10.06 16.75
C ILE A 13 10.62 -11.54 16.72
N ALA A 14 10.50 -12.18 15.55
CA ALA A 14 11.21 -13.41 15.28
C ALA A 14 12.65 -13.06 14.87
N ALA A 15 13.57 -13.11 15.83
CA ALA A 15 14.99 -12.99 15.56
C ALA A 15 15.47 -14.22 14.76
N LEU A 16 15.46 -14.14 13.43
CA LEU A 16 16.21 -15.07 12.59
C LEU A 16 17.67 -14.62 12.51
N SER A 17 18.52 -15.32 13.25
CA SER A 17 19.96 -15.31 13.01
C SER A 17 20.27 -16.03 11.70
N LEU A 18 20.85 -15.33 10.72
CA LEU A 18 21.60 -15.99 9.65
C LEU A 18 23.10 -15.75 9.84
N GLY A 19 23.81 -16.86 10.03
CA GLY A 19 25.25 -16.96 9.99
C GLY A 19 25.81 -16.63 8.62
N GLY A 20 27.07 -16.19 8.60
CA GLY A 20 27.74 -15.63 7.44
C GLY A 20 28.22 -16.63 6.39
N CYS A 21 28.91 -16.08 5.39
CA CYS A 21 30.14 -16.67 4.88
C CYS A 21 31.04 -15.58 4.27
N SER A 22 32.34 -15.78 4.46
CA SER A 22 33.50 -15.02 4.01
C SER A 22 33.80 -15.28 2.53
N SER A 23 34.36 -14.30 1.82
CA SER A 23 35.72 -14.40 1.24
C SER A 23 36.07 -13.23 0.31
N SER A 24 37.32 -12.79 0.46
CA SER A 24 38.08 -11.76 -0.27
C SER A 24 38.40 -12.17 -1.72
N ASP A 25 38.72 -11.18 -2.57
CA ASP A 25 39.87 -11.21 -3.50
C ASP A 25 40.18 -9.78 -4.00
N ASP A 26 41.46 -9.44 -3.95
CA ASP A 26 42.10 -8.18 -4.37
C ASP A 26 42.27 -8.11 -5.89
N ASP A 27 42.25 -6.91 -6.50
CA ASP A 27 43.15 -6.61 -7.63
C ASP A 27 43.33 -5.10 -7.88
N ASP A 28 44.62 -4.76 -8.00
CA ASP A 28 45.25 -3.46 -8.24
C ASP A 28 44.93 -2.86 -9.62
N GLY A 29 45.06 -1.52 -9.75
CA GLY A 29 45.49 -0.97 -11.03
C GLY A 29 45.19 0.50 -11.32
N GLY A 30 46.19 1.35 -11.09
CA GLY A 30 46.62 2.30 -12.13
C GLY A 30 46.03 3.72 -12.10
N SER A 31 46.74 4.61 -11.42
CA SER A 31 46.71 6.06 -11.69
C SER A 31 47.40 6.37 -13.02
N THR A 32 46.75 7.16 -13.89
CA THR A 32 47.43 8.20 -14.69
C THR A 32 46.47 9.29 -15.12
N ASP A 33 46.89 10.52 -14.80
CA ASP A 33 46.33 11.82 -15.15
C ASP A 33 46.83 12.30 -16.53
N THR A 34 46.10 13.28 -17.08
CA THR A 34 46.49 14.32 -18.07
C THR A 34 46.00 14.19 -19.51
N GLY A 35 44.83 14.81 -19.77
CA GLY A 35 44.67 15.97 -20.67
C GLY A 35 44.73 15.80 -22.19
N THR A 36 43.66 16.22 -22.89
CA THR A 36 43.64 17.36 -23.84
C THR A 36 42.32 17.42 -24.62
N THR A 37 41.79 18.63 -24.71
CA THR A 37 40.57 19.12 -25.38
C THR A 37 40.40 18.75 -26.85
N THR A 38 39.16 18.48 -27.27
CA THR A 38 38.65 18.81 -28.61
C THR A 38 37.15 19.13 -28.50
N SER A 39 36.77 20.39 -28.75
CA SER A 39 35.38 20.81 -28.99
C SER A 39 34.92 20.30 -30.34
N THR A 40 33.67 19.85 -30.48
CA THR A 40 32.69 20.27 -31.51
C THR A 40 31.33 19.60 -31.20
N ASP A 41 30.37 20.43 -30.81
CA ASP A 41 28.90 20.40 -31.02
C ASP A 41 28.13 19.07 -31.00
N GLY A 42 27.27 18.91 -29.99
CA GLY A 42 26.22 17.89 -29.98
C GLY A 42 25.40 17.83 -28.68
N ASN A 43 24.28 18.54 -28.67
CA ASN A 43 23.00 18.15 -28.06
C ASN A 43 22.98 17.45 -26.68
N GLY A 44 22.42 18.15 -25.69
CA GLY A 44 21.64 17.50 -24.62
C GLY A 44 22.29 17.53 -23.24
N THR A 45 21.83 18.49 -22.44
CA THR A 45 21.90 18.59 -20.98
C THR A 45 22.05 17.25 -20.25
N THR A 46 23.09 17.16 -19.41
CA THR A 46 23.14 16.26 -18.26
C THR A 46 22.17 16.76 -17.19
N ASP A 47 21.14 15.97 -16.91
CA ASP A 47 20.55 15.74 -15.58
C ASP A 47 19.66 14.48 -15.76
N GLY A 48 19.82 13.39 -15.03
CA GLY A 48 19.97 13.38 -13.57
C GLY A 48 18.57 13.45 -12.95
N GLY A 49 17.81 12.35 -13.06
CA GLY A 49 16.68 12.02 -12.18
C GLY A 49 15.56 13.06 -12.02
N SER A 50 14.46 12.84 -12.72
CA SER A 50 13.13 13.02 -12.14
C SER A 50 12.13 12.30 -13.04
N THR A 51 11.74 11.09 -12.68
CA THR A 51 10.41 10.63 -13.10
C THR A 51 9.44 11.57 -12.41
N ASP A 52 8.88 12.53 -13.16
CA ASP A 52 7.72 13.28 -12.74
C ASP A 52 6.71 12.27 -12.20
N ALA A 53 6.56 12.22 -10.87
CA ALA A 53 5.36 11.69 -10.25
C ALA A 53 4.26 12.62 -10.75
N GLY A 54 3.56 12.22 -11.81
CA GLY A 54 2.51 13.01 -12.42
C GLY A 54 1.56 13.50 -11.33
N ALA A 55 1.08 14.74 -11.45
CA ALA A 55 0.08 15.28 -10.54
C ALA A 55 -1.03 14.24 -10.38
N GLY A 56 -1.16 13.69 -9.17
CA GLY A 56 -2.02 12.55 -8.94
C GLY A 56 -3.45 12.83 -9.37
N ASN A 57 -4.17 11.79 -9.80
CA ASN A 57 -5.56 11.90 -10.22
C ASN A 57 -6.47 11.05 -9.33
N SER A 58 -7.78 11.23 -9.46
CA SER A 58 -8.78 10.46 -8.71
C SER A 58 -9.30 9.24 -9.48
N ASP A 59 -8.62 8.81 -10.55
CA ASP A 59 -8.98 7.60 -11.29
C ASP A 59 -8.37 6.38 -10.60
N THR A 60 -9.23 5.65 -9.91
CA THR A 60 -8.93 4.40 -9.21
C THR A 60 -9.71 3.22 -9.79
N SER A 61 -10.18 3.35 -11.02
CA SER A 61 -10.97 2.31 -11.71
C SER A 61 -10.26 0.95 -11.78
N ALA A 62 -8.92 0.93 -11.80
CA ALA A 62 -8.11 -0.29 -11.82
C ALA A 62 -8.18 -1.12 -10.54
N ILE A 63 -8.52 -0.48 -9.42
CA ILE A 63 -8.61 -1.10 -8.08
C ILE A 63 -10.00 -0.99 -7.46
N ALA A 64 -10.97 -0.50 -8.25
CA ALA A 64 -12.32 -0.28 -7.78
C ALA A 64 -13.04 -1.60 -7.46
N GLY A 65 -13.74 -1.64 -6.34
CA GLY A 65 -14.41 -2.83 -5.84
C GLY A 65 -14.66 -2.76 -4.34
N LEU A 66 -15.42 -3.75 -3.84
CA LEU A 66 -15.59 -4.02 -2.42
C LEU A 66 -14.71 -5.23 -2.08
N TRP A 67 -13.92 -5.12 -1.02
CA TRP A 67 -12.85 -6.05 -0.68
C TRP A 67 -12.98 -6.50 0.77
N ASP A 68 -12.74 -7.79 1.01
CA ASP A 68 -12.74 -8.38 2.34
C ASP A 68 -11.38 -8.19 3.01
N PHE A 69 -11.35 -7.44 4.11
CA PHE A 69 -10.18 -7.21 4.96
C PHE A 69 -10.31 -7.95 6.29
N THR A 70 -11.28 -8.86 6.44
CA THR A 70 -11.48 -9.65 7.66
C THR A 70 -10.19 -10.35 8.06
N GLU A 71 -9.80 -10.18 9.32
CA GLU A 71 -8.58 -10.79 9.86
C GLU A 71 -8.83 -11.55 11.16
N THR A 72 -7.84 -12.34 11.58
CA THR A 72 -7.88 -13.06 12.85
C THR A 72 -6.77 -12.54 13.76
N ILE A 73 -7.16 -11.84 14.82
CA ILE A 73 -6.26 -11.22 15.79
C ILE A 73 -6.39 -11.99 17.10
N ASN A 74 -5.30 -12.59 17.58
CA ASN A 74 -5.27 -13.37 18.83
C ASN A 74 -6.33 -14.49 18.93
N GLY A 75 -6.82 -15.00 17.80
CA GLY A 75 -7.84 -16.04 17.74
C GLY A 75 -9.29 -15.53 17.70
N GLU A 76 -9.47 -14.20 17.72
CA GLU A 76 -10.74 -13.53 17.49
C GLU A 76 -10.78 -13.03 16.04
N ILE A 77 -11.95 -13.10 15.42
CA ILE A 77 -12.22 -12.58 14.07
C ILE A 77 -12.68 -11.13 14.20
N ASP A 78 -11.97 -10.27 13.48
CA ASP A 78 -12.30 -8.86 13.20
C ASP A 78 -12.81 -8.79 11.76
N VAL A 79 -14.09 -8.44 11.58
CA VAL A 79 -14.79 -8.40 10.29
C VAL A 79 -14.77 -6.99 9.74
N TYR A 80 -13.93 -6.78 8.73
CA TYR A 80 -13.65 -5.46 8.18
C TYR A 80 -13.70 -5.48 6.66
N TYR A 81 -14.28 -4.44 6.07
CA TYR A 81 -14.44 -4.31 4.62
C TYR A 81 -13.92 -2.95 4.12
N ILE A 82 -13.40 -2.91 2.89
CA ILE A 82 -13.01 -1.66 2.20
C ILE A 82 -13.63 -1.57 0.79
N GLU A 83 -14.14 -0.40 0.39
CA GLU A 83 -14.69 -0.14 -0.95
C GLU A 83 -13.89 1.00 -1.54
N ILE A 84 -13.39 0.73 -2.72
CA ILE A 84 -12.70 1.71 -3.53
C ILE A 84 -13.63 1.99 -4.70
N LEU A 85 -14.10 3.22 -4.82
CA LEU A 85 -14.86 3.65 -5.98
C LEU A 85 -13.90 4.09 -7.08
N ALA A 86 -14.36 4.06 -8.33
CA ALA A 86 -13.54 4.44 -9.48
C ALA A 86 -13.16 5.93 -9.53
N ASP A 87 -13.82 6.75 -8.70
CA ASP A 87 -13.64 8.21 -8.61
C ASP A 87 -12.73 8.66 -7.46
N GLY A 88 -11.99 7.71 -6.86
CA GLY A 88 -11.03 8.01 -5.80
C GLY A 88 -11.63 8.13 -4.41
N ARG A 89 -12.94 7.85 -4.24
CA ARG A 89 -13.51 7.69 -2.90
C ARG A 89 -13.19 6.32 -2.33
N PHE A 90 -12.90 6.31 -1.04
CA PHE A 90 -12.51 5.13 -0.27
C PHE A 90 -13.38 5.07 0.99
N PHE A 91 -13.99 3.92 1.25
CA PHE A 91 -14.85 3.72 2.40
C PHE A 91 -14.39 2.49 3.20
N GLU A 92 -14.61 2.55 4.50
CA GLU A 92 -14.32 1.49 5.47
C GLU A 92 -15.61 1.11 6.20
N TRP A 93 -15.85 -0.19 6.44
CA TRP A 93 -16.89 -0.69 7.33
C TRP A 93 -16.30 -1.71 8.27
N ASP A 94 -16.39 -1.40 9.56
CA ASP A 94 -15.87 -2.18 10.68
C ASP A 94 -17.06 -2.74 11.46
N TYR A 95 -17.23 -4.07 11.47
CA TYR A 95 -18.39 -4.72 12.06
C TYR A 95 -18.24 -4.92 13.57
N GLN A 96 -18.86 -4.03 14.33
CA GLN A 96 -18.76 -4.01 15.79
C GLN A 96 -19.31 -5.28 16.47
N GLY A 97 -20.16 -6.06 15.81
CA GLY A 97 -20.77 -7.26 16.39
C GLY A 97 -19.95 -8.55 16.23
N ASP A 98 -18.72 -8.45 15.75
CA ASP A 98 -17.82 -9.60 15.62
C ASP A 98 -17.22 -10.04 16.97
N SER A 99 -16.34 -11.03 16.91
CA SER A 99 -15.71 -11.60 18.10
C SER A 99 -14.57 -10.75 18.67
N PHE A 100 -14.02 -9.83 17.89
CA PHE A 100 -12.94 -8.96 18.32
C PHE A 100 -13.50 -7.72 19.06
N ASP A 101 -14.50 -7.06 18.51
CA ASP A 101 -15.09 -5.84 19.06
C ASP A 101 -16.19 -6.09 20.10
N GLN A 102 -17.01 -7.13 19.90
CA GLN A 102 -18.06 -7.55 20.83
C GLN A 102 -19.07 -6.43 21.20
N GLY A 103 -19.29 -5.50 20.28
CA GLY A 103 -20.26 -4.41 20.34
C GLY A 103 -21.63 -4.76 19.74
N ASP A 104 -22.30 -3.73 19.22
CA ASP A 104 -23.63 -3.85 18.63
C ASP A 104 -23.58 -4.42 17.20
N ASN A 105 -24.69 -5.00 16.73
CA ASN A 105 -24.83 -5.47 15.34
C ASN A 105 -24.95 -4.29 14.37
N CYS A 106 -23.85 -3.60 14.12
CA CYS A 106 -23.74 -2.44 13.24
C CYS A 106 -22.29 -2.24 12.77
N TYR A 107 -22.12 -1.35 11.80
CA TYR A 107 -20.82 -1.00 11.25
C TYR A 107 -20.41 0.42 11.63
N LEU A 108 -19.19 0.59 12.12
CA LEU A 108 -18.52 1.89 12.13
C LEU A 108 -18.03 2.19 10.71
N THR A 109 -18.25 3.42 10.24
CA THR A 109 -17.98 3.80 8.84
C THR A 109 -16.98 4.94 8.75
N GLY A 110 -15.96 4.77 7.89
CA GLY A 110 -15.01 5.80 7.51
C GLY A 110 -15.16 6.19 6.04
N GLU A 111 -14.91 7.46 5.70
CA GLU A 111 -14.81 7.94 4.32
C GLU A 111 -13.52 8.74 4.14
N PHE A 112 -12.78 8.39 3.09
CA PHE A 112 -11.49 8.98 2.73
C PHE A 112 -11.37 9.15 1.22
N THR A 113 -10.27 9.75 0.79
CA THR A 113 -9.90 9.86 -0.61
C THR A 113 -8.59 9.13 -0.86
N ILE A 114 -8.53 8.43 -1.99
CA ILE A 114 -7.33 7.83 -2.55
C ILE A 114 -6.94 8.58 -3.82
N THR A 115 -5.65 8.88 -3.98
CA THR A 115 -5.12 9.57 -5.17
C THR A 115 -4.19 8.63 -5.92
N SER A 116 -4.47 8.37 -7.19
CA SER A 116 -3.58 7.60 -8.06
C SER A 116 -2.36 8.44 -8.45
N LEU A 117 -1.17 7.86 -8.31
CA LEU A 117 0.09 8.41 -8.82
C LEU A 117 0.49 7.78 -10.17
N GLY A 118 -0.37 6.91 -10.72
CA GLY A 118 -0.12 6.11 -11.92
C GLY A 118 0.49 4.73 -11.64
N GLY A 119 0.23 3.79 -12.55
CA GLY A 119 0.57 2.38 -12.33
C GLY A 119 -0.14 1.83 -11.10
N ASP A 120 0.60 1.10 -10.26
CA ASP A 120 0.08 0.50 -9.03
C ASP A 120 0.31 1.40 -7.80
N ARG A 121 0.66 2.69 -7.97
CA ARG A 121 1.02 3.59 -6.85
C ARG A 121 -0.11 4.54 -6.51
N TYR A 122 -0.42 4.65 -5.21
CA TYR A 122 -1.51 5.47 -4.71
C TYR A 122 -1.11 6.21 -3.43
N ILE A 123 -1.71 7.37 -3.18
CA ILE A 123 -1.69 8.03 -1.87
C ILE A 123 -3.01 7.72 -1.17
N LEU A 124 -2.94 7.04 -0.04
CA LEU A 124 -4.07 6.78 0.86
C LEU A 124 -3.75 7.40 2.22
N GLN A 125 -4.62 8.29 2.69
CA GLN A 125 -4.45 9.00 3.98
C GLN A 125 -3.09 9.69 4.17
N GLY A 126 -2.44 10.12 3.08
CA GLY A 126 -1.15 10.80 3.10
C GLY A 126 0.07 9.87 3.04
N GLU A 127 -0.13 8.56 2.97
CA GLU A 127 0.93 7.57 2.76
C GLU A 127 0.90 7.02 1.34
N GLU A 128 2.08 6.79 0.76
CA GLU A 128 2.18 6.09 -0.51
C GLU A 128 2.09 4.58 -0.29
N VAL A 129 1.16 3.94 -0.99
CA VAL A 129 0.91 2.51 -0.97
C VAL A 129 0.91 1.96 -2.40
N SER A 130 1.24 0.68 -2.54
CA SER A 130 1.06 -0.01 -3.82
C SER A 130 -0.23 -0.81 -3.78
N MET A 131 -1.08 -0.69 -4.80
CA MET A 131 -2.30 -1.48 -4.93
C MET A 131 -2.44 -2.05 -6.34
N SER A 132 -2.77 -3.33 -6.46
CA SER A 132 -3.03 -3.97 -7.75
C SER A 132 -4.09 -5.05 -7.61
N VAL A 133 -4.93 -5.20 -8.65
CA VAL A 133 -5.95 -6.25 -8.69
C VAL A 133 -5.52 -7.34 -9.66
N SER A 134 -5.52 -8.58 -9.20
CA SER A 134 -5.29 -9.74 -10.05
C SER A 134 -6.10 -10.93 -9.55
N ASN A 135 -6.66 -11.73 -10.48
CA ASN A 135 -7.43 -12.94 -10.15
C ASN A 135 -8.60 -12.74 -9.16
N GLY A 136 -9.19 -11.54 -9.10
CA GLY A 136 -10.29 -11.23 -8.17
C GLY A 136 -9.82 -10.90 -6.75
N GLU A 137 -8.53 -10.66 -6.56
CA GLU A 137 -7.93 -10.24 -5.29
C GLU A 137 -7.26 -8.87 -5.46
N LEU A 138 -7.46 -7.99 -4.49
CA LEU A 138 -6.71 -6.74 -4.34
C LEU A 138 -5.48 -7.02 -3.48
N THR A 139 -4.29 -6.81 -4.04
CA THR A 139 -3.03 -6.81 -3.29
C THR A 139 -2.72 -5.39 -2.86
N VAL A 140 -2.52 -5.17 -1.56
CA VAL A 140 -2.10 -3.88 -0.98
C VAL A 140 -0.73 -4.06 -0.34
N VAL A 141 0.24 -3.22 -0.70
CA VAL A 141 1.56 -3.19 -0.07
C VAL A 141 1.72 -1.84 0.62
N THR A 142 1.85 -1.86 1.94
CA THR A 142 2.12 -0.67 2.75
C THR A 142 3.60 -0.64 3.18
N PRO A 143 4.21 0.54 3.33
CA PRO A 143 5.60 0.65 3.78
C PRO A 143 5.84 0.08 5.18
N ASN A 144 4.81 0.10 6.04
CA ASN A 144 4.93 -0.17 7.47
C ASN A 144 4.37 -1.54 7.89
N ASP A 145 3.39 -2.07 7.17
CA ASP A 145 2.60 -3.23 7.62
C ASP A 145 2.73 -4.44 6.68
N GLY A 146 3.38 -4.27 5.53
CA GLY A 146 3.68 -5.35 4.60
C GLY A 146 2.63 -5.51 3.51
N THR A 147 2.31 -6.76 3.16
CA THR A 147 1.44 -7.10 2.04
C THR A 147 0.14 -7.75 2.51
N PHE A 148 -0.98 -7.21 2.06
CA PHE A 148 -2.33 -7.75 2.25
C PHE A 148 -2.88 -8.23 0.92
N VAL A 149 -3.65 -9.31 0.94
CA VAL A 149 -4.35 -9.86 -0.24
C VAL A 149 -5.81 -10.04 0.13
N LEU A 150 -6.67 -9.27 -0.54
CA LEU A 150 -8.05 -9.05 -0.15
C LEU A 150 -8.97 -9.61 -1.24
N PRO A 151 -9.77 -10.64 -0.96
CA PRO A 151 -10.67 -11.18 -1.97
C PRO A 151 -11.81 -10.19 -2.26
N ALA A 152 -12.24 -10.14 -3.51
CA ALA A 152 -13.40 -9.35 -3.91
C ALA A 152 -14.69 -9.90 -3.28
N LEU A 153 -15.53 -9.01 -2.75
CA LEU A 153 -16.87 -9.32 -2.30
C LEU A 153 -17.85 -9.11 -3.47
N MET A 154 -18.57 -10.18 -3.81
CA MET A 154 -19.52 -10.18 -4.91
C MET A 154 -20.95 -10.30 -4.36
N GLY A 155 -21.86 -9.45 -4.85
CA GLY A 155 -23.28 -9.52 -4.48
C GLY A 155 -23.63 -8.83 -3.16
N ILE A 156 -22.69 -8.06 -2.60
CA ILE A 156 -22.89 -7.12 -1.49
C ILE A 156 -22.49 -5.73 -1.98
N THR A 157 -23.14 -4.71 -1.46
CA THR A 157 -22.94 -3.29 -1.78
C THR A 157 -22.88 -2.47 -0.51
N SER A 158 -22.41 -1.23 -0.59
CA SER A 158 -22.39 -0.32 0.57
C SER A 158 -23.76 -0.09 1.23
N THR A 159 -24.87 -0.36 0.54
CA THR A 159 -26.22 -0.27 1.13
C THR A 159 -26.59 -1.42 2.05
N ASP A 160 -25.81 -2.51 2.05
CA ASP A 160 -26.02 -3.67 2.90
C ASP A 160 -25.42 -3.50 4.31
N PHE A 161 -24.59 -2.46 4.51
CA PHE A 161 -23.97 -2.16 5.80
C PHE A 161 -24.82 -1.20 6.63
N ASN A 162 -25.35 -1.68 7.75
CA ASN A 162 -26.12 -0.83 8.68
C ASN A 162 -25.19 -0.06 9.62
N ALA A 163 -25.18 1.26 9.52
CA ALA A 163 -24.35 2.10 10.38
C ALA A 163 -24.75 2.03 11.87
N CYS A 164 -23.77 2.14 12.76
CA CYS A 164 -24.01 2.35 14.18
C CYS A 164 -24.65 3.73 14.43
N THR A 165 -25.47 3.83 15.49
CA THR A 165 -26.25 5.04 15.84
C THR A 165 -25.71 5.77 17.06
#